data_AF-A0A9X7VY92-F1
#
_entry.id   AF-A0A9X7VY92-F1
#
_cell.length_a   1.000
_cell.length_b   1.000
_cell.length_c   1.000
_cell.angle_alpha   90.00
_cell.angle_beta   90.00
_cell.angle_gamma   90.00
#
_symmetry.space_group_name_H-M   'P 1'
#
loop_
_entity.id
_entity.type
_entity.pdbx_description
1 polymer ?
#
loop_
_entity_poly.entity_id
_entity_poly.type
_entity_poly.pdbx_seq_one_letter_code
_entity_poly.pdbx_strand_id
1 'polypeptide(L)'
;MKQSLGGIWNYEPLEHTVVKESETVHIYEGLSPAGEMELPQNWQLAGLEDFNGVVRFTRAFRADLRPGERVFLKFAGVDYSADVRFNGVHLGTHQGYFQAFEFEVTDIISPENALEVSVSCPREDEHSLWPDKKVLVKGVFNHHDARPGGWHPESGQSKAR
;
A
#
# COMPACT_ATOMS: atom_id res chain seq x y z
N MET A 1 7.98 -22.54 -11.53
CA MET A 1 9.09 -21.58 -11.75
C MET A 1 8.81 -20.30 -10.95
N LYS A 2 9.81 -19.48 -10.57
CA LYS A 2 9.58 -18.17 -9.91
C LYS A 2 10.06 -17.04 -10.83
N GLN A 3 9.17 -16.10 -11.12
CA GLN A 3 9.48 -14.86 -11.83
C GLN A 3 9.33 -13.69 -10.87
N SER A 4 10.29 -12.78 -10.86
CA SER A 4 10.18 -11.53 -10.11
C SER A 4 9.36 -10.51 -10.92
N LEU A 5 8.43 -9.83 -10.25
CA LEU A 5 7.73 -8.66 -10.79
C LEU A 5 8.29 -7.36 -10.19
N GLY A 6 9.53 -7.37 -9.68
CA GLY A 6 10.27 -6.16 -9.30
C GLY A 6 10.76 -5.36 -10.52
N GLY A 7 11.15 -4.11 -10.32
CA GLY A 7 11.52 -3.16 -11.37
C GLY A 7 10.54 -1.99 -11.47
N ILE A 8 10.48 -1.32 -12.62
CA ILE A 8 9.68 -0.12 -12.81
C ILE A 8 8.18 -0.47 -12.93
N TRP A 9 7.35 0.25 -12.17
CA TRP A 9 5.89 0.22 -12.20
C TRP A 9 5.35 1.63 -12.41
N ASN A 10 4.21 1.75 -13.09
CA ASN A 10 3.47 3.01 -13.10
C ASN A 10 2.73 3.15 -11.78
N TYR A 11 2.66 4.36 -11.24
CA TYR A 11 1.83 4.69 -10.09
C TYR A 11 0.95 5.90 -10.36
N GLU A 12 -0.22 5.91 -9.74
CA GLU A 12 -1.21 6.99 -9.81
C GLU A 12 -1.78 7.23 -8.40
N PRO A 13 -1.50 8.38 -7.78
CA PRO A 13 -2.18 8.79 -6.55
C PRO A 13 -3.67 9.03 -6.83
N LEU A 14 -4.56 8.41 -6.05
CA LEU A 14 -6.01 8.46 -6.28
C LEU A 14 -6.75 9.36 -5.28
N GLU A 15 -6.29 9.37 -4.04
CA GLU A 15 -6.87 10.18 -2.97
C GLU A 15 -5.91 10.26 -1.79
N HIS A 16 -5.96 11.36 -1.04
CA HIS A 16 -5.48 11.38 0.32
C HIS A 16 -6.56 10.85 1.27
N THR A 17 -6.14 10.15 2.32
CA THR A 17 -7.06 9.64 3.34
C THR A 17 -6.59 9.95 4.74
N VAL A 18 -7.51 10.44 5.57
CA VAL A 18 -7.31 10.68 7.00
C VAL A 18 -8.37 9.91 7.78
N VAL A 19 -7.96 8.96 8.61
CA VAL A 19 -8.86 8.25 9.51
C VAL A 19 -9.02 9.06 10.80
N LYS A 20 -10.27 9.29 11.17
CA LYS A 20 -10.70 9.88 12.45
C LYS A 20 -11.55 8.85 13.20
N GLU A 21 -11.87 9.15 14.45
CA GLU A 21 -12.69 8.24 15.28
C GLU A 21 -14.06 7.91 14.65
N SER A 22 -14.74 8.92 14.09
CA SER A 22 -16.12 8.77 13.57
C SER A 22 -16.20 8.51 12.07
N GLU A 23 -15.13 8.75 11.32
CA GLU A 23 -15.17 8.77 9.86
C GLU A 23 -13.77 8.63 9.25
N THR A 24 -13.74 8.26 7.96
CA THR A 24 -12.57 8.45 7.10
C THR A 24 -12.84 9.61 6.17
N VAL A 25 -11.94 10.59 6.16
CA VAL A 25 -12.00 11.74 5.25
C VAL A 25 -11.19 11.41 4.00
N HIS A 26 -11.84 11.52 2.84
CA HIS A 26 -11.25 11.33 1.52
C HIS A 26 -11.06 12.67 0.82
N ILE A 27 -9.88 12.92 0.26
CA ILE A 27 -9.53 14.19 -0.38
C ILE A 27 -8.95 13.89 -1.77
N TYR A 28 -9.57 14.45 -2.80
CA TYR A 28 -9.23 14.20 -4.22
C TYR A 28 -8.46 15.34 -4.88
N GLU A 29 -8.26 16.45 -4.16
CA GLU A 29 -7.54 17.62 -4.64
C GLU A 29 -6.08 17.59 -4.18
N GLY A 30 -5.20 18.26 -4.95
CA GLY A 30 -3.79 18.43 -4.57
C GLY A 30 -2.94 17.15 -4.62
N LEU A 31 -3.41 16.13 -5.34
CA LEU A 31 -2.69 14.87 -5.48
C LEU A 31 -1.37 15.07 -6.23
N SER A 32 -0.33 14.35 -5.79
CA SER A 32 0.92 14.24 -6.53
C SER A 32 0.65 13.69 -7.95
N PRO A 33 1.42 14.11 -8.96
CA PRO A 33 1.23 13.60 -10.32
C PRO A 33 1.52 12.09 -10.40
N ALA A 34 0.90 11.44 -11.37
CA ALA A 34 1.24 10.06 -11.73
C ALA A 34 2.68 9.98 -12.26
N GLY A 35 3.31 8.80 -12.11
CA GLY A 35 4.70 8.61 -12.52
C GLY A 35 5.12 7.15 -12.53
N GLU A 36 6.43 6.94 -12.51
CA GLU A 36 7.05 5.62 -12.48
C GLU A 36 7.87 5.45 -11.19
N MET A 37 7.87 4.24 -10.63
CA MET A 37 8.60 3.90 -9.42
C MET A 37 9.26 2.52 -9.56
N GLU A 38 10.53 2.42 -9.18
CA GLU A 38 11.22 1.14 -9.08
C GLU A 38 10.81 0.43 -7.78
N LEU A 39 10.17 -0.74 -7.89
CA LEU A 39 9.73 -1.56 -6.75
C LEU A 39 10.66 -2.78 -6.54
N PRO A 40 10.84 -3.24 -5.28
CA PRO A 40 10.18 -2.80 -4.04
C PRO A 40 10.75 -1.48 -3.49
N GLN A 41 9.90 -0.62 -2.93
CA GLN A 41 10.30 0.69 -2.43
C GLN A 41 9.34 1.24 -1.36
N ASN A 42 9.85 2.14 -0.52
CA ASN A 42 9.03 3.03 0.30
C ASN A 42 8.70 4.28 -0.54
N TRP A 43 7.41 4.48 -0.85
CA TRP A 43 7.01 5.58 -1.74
C TRP A 43 7.36 6.97 -1.20
N GLN A 44 7.47 7.14 0.12
CA GLN A 44 7.81 8.43 0.73
C GLN A 44 9.23 8.86 0.36
N LEU A 45 10.12 7.88 0.12
CA LEU A 45 11.49 8.12 -0.30
C LEU A 45 11.65 8.16 -1.83
N ALA A 46 10.55 7.95 -2.58
CA ALA A 46 10.57 7.75 -4.03
C ALA A 46 9.54 8.63 -4.77
N GLY A 47 9.42 9.89 -4.36
CA GLY A 47 8.63 10.90 -5.07
C GLY A 47 7.23 11.14 -4.53
N LEU A 48 6.78 10.38 -3.53
CA LEU A 48 5.51 10.59 -2.82
C LEU A 48 5.75 10.99 -1.35
N GLU A 49 6.59 12.02 -1.16
CA GLU A 49 6.90 12.57 0.17
C GLU A 49 5.62 13.05 0.87
N ASP A 50 5.45 12.68 2.14
CA ASP A 50 4.27 12.95 2.97
C ASP A 50 2.91 12.53 2.37
N PHE A 51 2.90 11.68 1.33
CA PHE A 51 1.68 11.14 0.77
C PHE A 51 1.09 10.06 1.69
N ASN A 52 -0.12 10.33 2.16
CA ASN A 52 -0.96 9.41 2.92
C ASN A 52 -2.31 9.31 2.21
N GLY A 53 -2.69 8.11 1.79
CA GLY A 53 -3.71 7.98 0.76
C GLY A 53 -3.80 6.62 0.11
N VAL A 54 -4.46 6.61 -1.05
CA VAL A 54 -4.51 5.46 -1.95
C VAL A 54 -3.64 5.75 -3.18
N VAL A 55 -2.74 4.84 -3.50
CA VAL A 55 -1.92 4.87 -4.71
C VAL A 55 -2.20 3.60 -5.51
N ARG A 56 -2.57 3.73 -6.78
CA ARG A 56 -2.70 2.62 -7.71
C ARG A 56 -1.36 2.36 -8.38
N PHE A 57 -0.85 1.14 -8.27
CA PHE A 57 0.31 0.66 -9.02
C PHE A 57 -0.15 -0.26 -10.15
N THR A 58 0.39 -0.07 -11.35
CA THR A 58 0.09 -0.92 -12.50
C THR A 58 1.35 -1.43 -13.20
N ARG A 59 1.29 -2.67 -13.67
CA ARG A 59 2.35 -3.28 -14.47
C ARG A 59 1.82 -4.29 -15.46
N ALA A 60 2.26 -4.15 -16.70
CA ALA A 60 2.13 -5.19 -17.70
C ALA A 60 3.37 -6.10 -17.70
N PHE A 61 3.19 -7.41 -17.89
CA PHE A 61 4.30 -8.35 -17.97
C PHE A 61 3.94 -9.59 -18.79
N ARG A 62 4.96 -10.28 -19.29
CA ARG A 62 4.82 -11.59 -19.94
C ARG A 62 5.15 -12.72 -18.98
N ALA A 63 4.45 -13.83 -19.14
CA ALA A 63 4.67 -15.05 -18.37
C ALA A 63 4.76 -16.27 -19.29
N ASP A 64 5.76 -17.11 -19.07
CA ASP A 64 5.88 -18.39 -19.77
C ASP A 64 5.01 -19.44 -19.07
N LEU A 65 3.93 -19.83 -19.74
CA LEU A 65 2.96 -20.77 -19.20
C LEU A 65 3.32 -22.21 -19.56
N ARG A 66 3.30 -23.09 -18.56
CA ARG A 66 3.46 -24.53 -18.74
C ARG A 66 2.12 -25.22 -18.47
N PRO A 67 1.64 -26.08 -19.38
CA PRO A 67 0.40 -26.81 -19.17
C PRO A 67 0.42 -27.57 -17.84
N GLY A 68 -0.65 -27.42 -17.05
CA GLY A 68 -0.85 -28.14 -15.79
C GLY A 68 -0.11 -27.56 -14.56
N GLU A 69 0.64 -26.46 -14.70
CA GLU A 69 1.23 -25.78 -13.54
C GLU A 69 0.19 -24.89 -12.83
N ARG A 70 0.18 -24.92 -11.50
CA ARG A 70 -0.55 -23.95 -10.67
C ARG A 70 0.30 -22.70 -10.49
N VAL A 71 -0.30 -21.53 -10.67
CA VAL A 71 0.40 -20.25 -10.63
C VAL A 71 -0.15 -19.38 -9.52
N PHE A 72 0.76 -18.82 -8.73
CA PHE A 72 0.43 -17.95 -7.60
C PHE A 72 1.13 -16.60 -7.74
N LEU A 73 0.37 -15.53 -7.59
CA LEU A 73 0.89 -14.18 -7.42
C LEU A 73 1.20 -13.96 -5.94
N LYS A 74 2.48 -13.71 -5.61
CA LYS A 74 2.96 -13.60 -4.22
C LYS A 74 3.43 -12.19 -3.89
N PHE A 75 2.97 -11.67 -2.77
CA PHE A 75 3.39 -10.39 -2.21
C PHE A 75 4.19 -10.65 -0.93
N ALA A 76 5.41 -10.11 -0.85
CA ALA A 76 6.25 -10.24 0.35
C ALA A 76 5.75 -9.35 1.50
N GLY A 77 5.10 -8.23 1.16
CA GLY A 77 4.50 -7.29 2.10
C GLY A 77 4.04 -6.03 1.37
N VAL A 78 2.99 -5.39 1.89
CA VAL A 78 2.44 -4.12 1.40
C VAL A 78 1.99 -3.32 2.61
N ASP A 79 2.48 -2.08 2.76
CA ASP A 79 2.06 -1.19 3.84
C ASP A 79 1.03 -0.15 3.33
N TYR A 80 -0.22 -0.09 3.80
CA TYR A 80 -0.82 -0.90 4.87
C TYR A 80 -1.84 -1.93 4.39
N SER A 81 -2.69 -1.57 3.42
CA SER A 81 -3.61 -2.52 2.78
C SER A 81 -3.45 -2.51 1.28
N ALA A 82 -3.76 -3.65 0.66
CA ALA A 82 -3.72 -3.86 -0.78
C ALA A 82 -5.09 -4.33 -1.27
N ASP A 83 -5.55 -3.79 -2.38
CA ASP A 83 -6.63 -4.32 -3.22
C ASP A 83 -5.99 -4.72 -4.56
N VAL A 84 -6.12 -5.99 -4.94
CA VAL A 84 -5.39 -6.58 -6.06
C VAL A 84 -6.34 -6.98 -7.18
N ARG A 85 -6.03 -6.51 -8.39
CA ARG A 85 -6.70 -6.93 -9.63
C ARG A 85 -5.70 -7.49 -10.62
N PHE A 86 -6.05 -8.60 -11.25
CA PHE A 86 -5.22 -9.29 -12.23
C PHE A 86 -6.03 -9.58 -13.50
N ASN A 87 -5.53 -9.13 -14.65
CA ASN A 87 -6.24 -9.19 -15.93
C ASN A 87 -7.70 -8.68 -15.84
N GLY A 88 -7.90 -7.61 -15.06
CA GLY A 88 -9.22 -7.00 -14.81
C GLY A 88 -10.07 -7.68 -13.73
N VAL A 89 -9.70 -8.89 -13.27
CA VAL A 89 -10.41 -9.66 -12.23
C VAL A 89 -9.92 -9.22 -10.85
N HIS A 90 -10.84 -8.87 -9.96
CA HIS A 90 -10.51 -8.59 -8.55
C HIS A 90 -10.20 -9.89 -7.80
N LEU A 91 -9.00 -9.99 -7.24
CA LEU A 91 -8.54 -11.18 -6.52
C LEU A 91 -8.87 -11.14 -5.03
N GLY A 92 -8.90 -9.94 -4.45
CA GLY A 92 -9.17 -9.73 -3.04
C GLY A 92 -8.30 -8.65 -2.43
N THR A 93 -8.40 -8.53 -1.11
CA THR A 93 -7.69 -7.53 -0.32
C THR A 93 -6.80 -8.18 0.75
N HIS A 94 -5.77 -7.45 1.18
CA HIS A 94 -4.93 -7.80 2.32
C HIS A 94 -4.70 -6.58 3.20
N GLN A 95 -4.62 -6.77 4.52
CA GLN A 95 -4.35 -5.70 5.49
C GLN A 95 -3.23 -6.15 6.42
N GLY A 96 -2.25 -5.27 6.65
CA GLY A 96 -1.11 -5.53 7.52
C GLY A 96 0.21 -5.53 6.74
N TYR A 97 1.21 -4.88 7.31
CA TYR A 97 2.45 -4.54 6.60
C TYR A 97 3.51 -5.66 6.56
N PHE A 98 3.46 -6.61 7.50
CA PHE A 98 4.49 -7.65 7.63
C PHE A 98 4.11 -9.02 7.06
N GLN A 99 2.82 -9.30 6.91
CA GLN A 99 2.37 -10.62 6.50
C GLN A 99 2.42 -10.74 4.97
N ALA A 100 3.13 -11.75 4.48
CA ALA A 100 3.08 -12.13 3.08
C ALA A 100 1.72 -12.74 2.75
N PHE A 101 1.25 -12.51 1.53
CA PHE A 101 -0.02 -13.06 1.03
C PHE A 101 0.11 -13.43 -0.44
N GLU A 102 -0.79 -14.30 -0.90
CA GLU A 102 -0.79 -14.78 -2.28
C GLU A 102 -2.19 -15.07 -2.79
N PHE A 103 -2.33 -14.99 -4.11
CA PHE A 103 -3.55 -15.36 -4.83
C PHE A 103 -3.20 -16.40 -5.90
N GLU A 104 -4.03 -17.42 -6.02
CA GLU A 104 -3.94 -18.32 -7.17
C GLU A 104 -4.50 -17.63 -8.41
N VAL A 105 -3.73 -17.63 -9.50
CA VAL A 105 -4.08 -16.99 -10.78
C VAL A 105 -4.06 -17.99 -11.94
N THR A 106 -4.00 -19.29 -11.64
CA THR A 106 -3.89 -20.39 -12.60
C THR A 106 -4.90 -20.28 -13.75
N ASP A 107 -6.15 -19.95 -13.45
CA ASP A 107 -7.25 -19.96 -14.43
C ASP A 107 -7.38 -18.66 -15.23
N ILE A 108 -6.66 -17.60 -14.85
CA ILE A 108 -6.80 -16.26 -15.44
C ILE A 108 -5.48 -15.73 -16.02
N ILE A 109 -4.38 -16.46 -15.85
CA ILE A 109 -3.08 -16.09 -16.40
C ILE A 109 -3.00 -16.34 -17.91
N SER A 110 -2.39 -15.39 -18.61
CA SER A 110 -2.18 -15.41 -20.06
C SER A 110 -0.72 -15.14 -20.41
N PRO A 111 -0.30 -15.29 -21.68
CA PRO A 111 1.06 -14.94 -22.10
C PRO A 111 1.42 -13.47 -21.85
N GLU A 112 0.43 -12.58 -21.91
CA GLU A 112 0.53 -11.16 -21.55
C GLU A 112 -0.46 -10.87 -20.44
N ASN A 113 -0.03 -10.20 -19.37
CA ASN A 113 -0.83 -9.95 -18.19
C ASN A 113 -0.75 -8.48 -17.76
N ALA A 114 -1.82 -8.01 -17.13
CA ALA A 114 -1.89 -6.73 -16.46
C ALA A 114 -2.19 -6.94 -14.96
N LEU A 115 -1.36 -6.36 -14.11
CA LEU A 115 -1.52 -6.37 -12.66
C LEU A 115 -1.75 -4.95 -12.18
N GLU A 116 -2.81 -4.76 -11.39
CA GLU A 116 -3.14 -3.53 -10.69
C GLU A 116 -3.17 -3.81 -9.18
N VAL A 117 -2.54 -2.95 -8.41
CA VAL A 117 -2.49 -3.02 -6.95
C VAL A 117 -2.81 -1.63 -6.41
N SER A 118 -3.97 -1.45 -5.82
CA SER A 118 -4.31 -0.24 -5.07
C SER A 118 -3.83 -0.41 -3.63
N VAL A 119 -2.86 0.41 -3.24
CA VAL A 119 -2.26 0.40 -1.90
C VAL A 119 -2.82 1.57 -1.12
N SER A 120 -3.45 1.28 0.03
CA SER A 120 -3.96 2.29 0.95
C SER A 120 -3.08 2.36 2.20
N CYS A 121 -2.62 3.56 2.50
CA CYS A 121 -1.85 3.89 3.70
C CYS A 121 -2.33 5.25 4.19
N PRO A 122 -3.44 5.28 4.96
CA PRO A 122 -4.05 6.52 5.38
C PRO A 122 -3.27 7.15 6.54
N ARG A 123 -3.43 8.45 6.73
CA ARG A 123 -2.97 9.14 7.94
C ARG A 123 -3.97 8.88 9.06
N GLU A 124 -3.49 8.56 10.25
CA GLU A 124 -4.33 8.57 11.45
C GLU A 124 -4.32 9.96 12.08
N ASP A 125 -5.51 10.50 12.33
CA ASP A 125 -5.66 11.80 12.98
C ASP A 125 -5.19 11.76 14.43
N GLU A 126 -4.20 12.60 14.74
CA GLU A 126 -3.55 12.68 16.04
C GLU A 126 -4.39 13.34 17.14
N HIS A 127 -5.54 13.91 16.80
CA HIS A 127 -6.43 14.56 17.77
C HIS A 127 -7.59 13.66 18.20
N SER A 128 -8.09 12.83 17.29
CA SER A 128 -9.24 11.95 17.55
C SER A 128 -8.87 10.50 17.84
N LEU A 129 -7.78 9.98 17.27
CA LEU A 129 -7.38 8.58 17.45
C LEU A 129 -6.27 8.36 18.47
N TRP A 130 -5.38 9.34 18.62
CA TRP A 130 -4.27 9.26 19.55
C TRP A 130 -4.74 9.42 21.01
N PRO A 131 -4.15 8.73 22.00
CA PRO A 131 -3.20 7.60 21.87
C PRO A 131 -3.88 6.23 21.71
N ASP A 132 -5.16 6.12 22.09
CA ASP A 132 -5.77 4.85 22.49
C ASP A 132 -6.68 4.20 21.45
N LYS A 133 -6.94 4.88 20.32
CA LYS A 133 -7.91 4.44 19.30
C LYS A 133 -7.27 4.23 17.92
N LYS A 134 -5.98 3.94 17.86
CA LYS A 134 -5.30 3.61 16.59
C LYS A 134 -5.94 2.38 15.95
N VAL A 135 -6.11 2.45 14.64
CA VAL A 135 -6.68 1.39 13.81
C VAL A 135 -5.62 0.70 12.94
N LEU A 136 -4.50 1.37 12.67
CA LEU A 136 -3.39 0.79 11.93
C LEU A 136 -2.44 0.03 12.87
N VAL A 137 -2.22 -1.25 12.58
CA VAL A 137 -1.27 -2.08 13.32
C VAL A 137 0.14 -1.82 12.78
N LYS A 138 0.65 -0.66 13.19
CA LYS A 138 1.97 -0.05 12.96
C LYS A 138 3.24 -0.66 13.56
N GLY A 139 3.05 -1.18 14.76
CA GLY A 139 4.09 -1.18 15.78
C GLY A 139 4.81 0.17 15.90
N VAL A 140 6.14 0.11 16.01
CA VAL A 140 7.04 1.27 16.11
C VAL A 140 7.16 2.11 14.83
N PHE A 141 6.60 1.67 13.70
CA PHE A 141 6.69 2.41 12.43
C PHE A 141 5.61 3.47 12.26
N ASN A 142 4.66 3.54 13.18
CA ASN A 142 3.73 4.65 13.30
C ASN A 142 4.03 5.43 14.58
N HIS A 143 3.08 6.22 15.08
CA HIS A 143 3.23 6.90 16.35
C HIS A 143 3.47 5.89 17.50
N HIS A 144 4.59 5.99 18.20
CA HIS A 144 5.00 5.11 19.31
C HIS A 144 5.81 5.88 20.35
N ASP A 145 5.59 5.60 21.63
CA ASP A 145 6.17 6.30 22.79
C ASP A 145 7.70 6.46 22.78
N ALA A 146 8.43 5.51 22.18
CA ALA A 146 9.90 5.55 22.08
C ALA A 146 10.48 6.29 20.86
N ARG A 147 9.65 6.96 20.03
CA ARG A 147 10.16 7.72 18.86
C ARG A 147 11.00 8.93 19.29
N PRO A 148 12.10 9.25 18.58
CA PRO A 148 12.82 10.52 18.79
C PRO A 148 11.89 11.73 18.66
N GLY A 149 11.96 12.68 19.60
CA GLY A 149 11.02 13.80 19.73
C GLY A 149 10.03 13.64 20.89
N GLY A 150 9.96 12.45 21.49
CA GLY A 150 9.13 12.18 22.66
C GLY A 150 7.65 11.95 22.31
N TRP A 151 6.84 11.79 23.35
CA TRP A 151 5.41 11.61 23.24
C TRP A 151 4.68 12.65 24.09
N HIS A 152 3.59 13.21 23.55
CA HIS A 152 2.65 14.04 24.30
C HIS A 152 1.22 13.50 24.16
N PRO A 153 0.42 13.47 25.25
CA PRO A 153 -0.95 12.95 25.22
C PRO A 153 -1.87 13.75 24.28
N GLU A 154 -1.69 15.07 24.15
CA GLU A 154 -2.59 15.92 23.35
C GLU A 154 -2.15 16.15 21.90
N SER A 155 -0.84 16.00 21.62
CA SER A 155 -0.28 16.36 20.31
C SER A 155 0.49 15.22 19.65
N GLY A 156 0.32 14.00 20.15
CA GLY A 156 1.05 12.84 19.65
C GLY A 156 2.55 13.11 19.57
N GLN A 157 3.08 12.94 18.36
CA GLN A 157 4.50 13.11 18.05
C GLN A 157 4.74 14.03 16.85
N SER A 158 3.72 14.80 16.45
CA SER A 158 3.78 15.76 15.34
C SER A 158 4.56 17.03 15.69
N LYS A 159 5.04 17.16 16.93
CA LYS A 159 5.84 18.29 17.42
C LYS A 159 7.24 17.82 17.81
N ALA A 160 8.14 17.76 16.84
CA ALA A 160 9.52 18.10 17.13
C ALA A 160 9.56 19.61 17.40
N ARG A 161 9.71 20.00 18.66
CA ARG A 161 10.28 21.30 19.01
C ARG A 161 11.71 21.10 19.46
#